data_AF-A0A7S4CSH8-F1
#
_entry.id   AF-A0A7S4CSH8-F1
#
_cell.length_a   1.000
_cell.length_b   1.000
_cell.length_c   1.000
_cell.angle_alpha   90.00
_cell.angle_beta   90.00
_cell.angle_gamma   90.00
#
_symmetry.space_group_name_H-M   'P 1'
#
loop_
_entity.id
_entity.type
_entity.pdbx_description
1 polymer ?
#
loop_
_entity_poly.entity_id
_entity_poly.type
_entity_poly.pdbx_seq_one_letter_code
_entity_poly.pdbx_strand_id
1 'polypeptide(L)'
;TQLDVRVVTYNVAESAPEEAYGELLGDGSADILAVGLQEVDMSGEALMMEETDKSVLWLAALQKQLGTVGQYATLGVVHLVGLLLVVFVKSEHQPHVRHVRQCIVRCGTAGMGNKGGVGLR
;
A
#
# COMPACT_ATOMS: atom_id res chain seq x y z
N THR A 1 -5.37 -25.29 -6.39
CA THR A 1 -5.32 -24.16 -7.34
C THR A 1 -4.05 -23.38 -7.05
N GLN A 2 -3.34 -22.96 -8.09
CA GLN A 2 -2.20 -22.04 -7.96
C GLN A 2 -2.76 -20.63 -7.88
N LEU A 3 -2.22 -19.80 -6.97
CA LEU A 3 -2.54 -18.38 -6.86
C LEU A 3 -1.36 -17.56 -7.34
N ASP A 4 -1.63 -16.51 -8.10
CA ASP A 4 -0.61 -15.59 -8.58
C ASP A 4 -0.53 -14.37 -7.66
N VAL A 5 0.68 -14.10 -7.14
CA VAL A 5 0.93 -12.99 -6.21
C VAL A 5 1.87 -12.00 -6.87
N ARG A 6 1.47 -10.73 -6.91
CA ARG A 6 2.32 -9.63 -7.38
C ARG A 6 2.71 -8.74 -6.19
N VAL A 7 3.97 -8.35 -6.15
CA VAL A 7 4.52 -7.45 -5.14
C VAL A 7 5.18 -6.27 -5.83
N VAL A 8 4.81 -5.07 -5.41
CA VAL A 8 5.29 -3.80 -5.95
C VAL A 8 5.94 -3.03 -4.82
N THR A 9 7.13 -2.47 -5.09
CA THR A 9 7.75 -1.48 -4.21
C THR A 9 8.12 -0.24 -5.00
N TYR A 10 7.83 0.94 -4.45
CA TYR A 10 8.18 2.20 -5.12
C TYR A 10 8.40 3.34 -4.11
N ASN A 11 9.55 3.99 -4.21
CA ASN A 11 9.81 5.22 -3.48
C ASN A 11 9.28 6.39 -4.33
N VAL A 12 8.31 7.12 -3.82
CA VAL A 12 7.62 8.18 -4.56
C VAL A 12 8.28 9.54 -4.38
N ALA A 13 9.26 9.68 -3.48
CA ALA A 13 9.97 10.92 -3.21
C ALA A 13 9.02 12.14 -3.05
N GLU A 14 7.96 11.95 -2.28
CA GLU A 14 6.87 12.91 -2.01
C GLU A 14 6.05 13.35 -3.24
N SER A 15 6.17 12.64 -4.38
CA SER A 15 5.36 12.92 -5.55
C SER A 15 3.88 12.58 -5.32
N ALA A 16 3.02 13.29 -6.04
CA ALA A 16 1.62 12.95 -6.14
C ALA A 16 1.44 11.70 -7.03
N PRO A 17 0.35 10.93 -6.86
CA PRO A 17 0.03 9.86 -7.79
C PRO A 17 -0.26 10.41 -9.19
N GLU A 18 0.54 10.01 -10.18
CA GLU A 18 0.42 10.31 -11.60
C GLU A 18 -0.25 9.13 -12.32
N GLU A 19 -0.78 9.36 -13.52
CA GLU A 19 -1.45 8.32 -14.31
C GLU A 19 -0.50 7.20 -14.78
N ALA A 20 0.81 7.48 -14.87
CA ALA A 20 1.83 6.55 -15.36
C ALA A 20 2.14 5.36 -14.41
N TYR A 21 1.62 5.37 -13.18
CA TYR A 21 1.87 4.30 -12.21
C TYR A 21 1.00 3.05 -12.44
N GLY A 22 0.11 3.07 -13.44
CA GLY A 22 -0.74 1.94 -13.79
C GLY A 22 -0.01 0.67 -14.19
N GLU A 23 1.13 0.79 -14.86
CA GLU A 23 1.95 -0.37 -15.24
C GLU A 23 2.49 -1.13 -14.03
N LEU A 24 2.69 -0.43 -12.89
CA LEU A 24 3.18 -1.04 -11.66
C LEU A 24 2.18 -2.10 -11.15
N LEU A 25 0.87 -1.85 -11.30
CA LEU A 25 -0.18 -2.74 -10.81
C LEU A 25 -0.40 -3.94 -11.73
N GLY A 26 -0.07 -3.80 -13.02
CA GLY A 26 -0.21 -4.84 -14.03
C GLY A 26 -1.57 -4.86 -14.71
N ASP A 27 -1.84 -5.97 -15.39
CA ASP A 27 -2.98 -6.19 -16.26
C ASP A 27 -4.18 -6.88 -15.57
N GLY A 28 -4.16 -6.97 -14.24
CA GLY A 28 -5.22 -7.63 -13.47
C GLY A 28 -5.13 -9.16 -13.41
N SER A 29 -4.05 -9.76 -13.90
CA SER A 29 -3.82 -11.22 -13.82
C SER A 29 -3.61 -11.74 -12.38
N ALA A 30 -2.96 -10.96 -11.50
CA ALA A 30 -2.59 -11.39 -10.15
C ALA A 30 -3.80 -11.58 -9.22
N ASP A 31 -3.88 -12.68 -8.49
CA ASP A 31 -4.93 -12.92 -7.50
C ASP A 31 -4.78 -12.08 -6.23
N ILE A 32 -3.54 -11.81 -5.84
CA ILE A 32 -3.16 -10.96 -4.71
C ILE A 32 -2.13 -9.94 -5.18
N LEU A 33 -2.33 -8.68 -4.81
CA LEU A 33 -1.42 -7.58 -5.12
C LEU A 33 -1.02 -6.86 -3.84
N ALA A 34 0.26 -6.86 -3.51
CA ALA A 34 0.81 -6.09 -2.40
C ALA A 34 1.64 -4.90 -2.92
N VAL A 35 1.25 -3.68 -2.58
CA VAL A 35 1.90 -2.44 -3.00
C VAL A 35 2.51 -1.75 -1.79
N GLY A 36 3.83 -1.65 -1.75
CA GLY A 36 4.58 -0.92 -0.73
C GLY A 36 5.17 0.37 -1.28
N LEU A 37 4.75 1.52 -0.77
CA LEU A 37 5.33 2.82 -1.11
C LEU A 37 6.21 3.35 0.02
N GLN A 38 7.21 4.15 -0.34
CA GLN A 38 8.09 4.86 0.58
C GLN A 38 8.14 6.36 0.24
N GLU A 39 8.41 7.18 1.26
CA GLU A 39 8.48 8.64 1.17
C GLU A 39 7.20 9.27 0.59
N VAL A 40 6.04 8.71 0.92
CA VAL A 40 4.73 9.26 0.52
C VAL A 40 4.50 10.65 1.12
N ASP A 41 4.90 10.83 2.38
CA ASP A 41 4.85 12.10 3.08
C ASP A 41 6.01 12.17 4.06
N MET A 42 6.92 13.13 3.84
CA MET A 42 8.09 13.35 4.70
C MET A 42 8.02 14.70 5.41
N SER A 43 6.84 15.34 5.43
CA SER A 43 6.60 16.55 6.20
C SER A 43 6.82 16.32 7.71
N GLY A 44 7.14 17.39 8.43
CA GLY A 44 7.36 17.32 9.88
C GLY A 44 6.11 16.88 10.63
N GLU A 45 4.94 17.28 10.13
CA GLU A 45 3.62 16.93 10.64
C GLU A 45 3.33 15.43 10.48
N ALA A 46 3.70 14.84 9.33
CA ALA A 46 3.51 13.42 9.05
C ALA A 46 4.26 12.51 10.03
N LEU A 47 5.33 12.99 10.67
CA LEU A 47 6.09 12.22 11.67
C LEU A 47 5.26 11.81 12.89
N MET A 48 4.17 12.53 13.16
CA MET A 48 3.28 12.32 14.30
C MET A 48 1.92 11.71 13.91
N MET A 49 1.69 11.46 12.62
CA MET A 49 0.42 10.97 12.11
C MET A 49 0.47 9.48 11.76
N GLU A 50 -0.64 8.79 11.97
CA GLU A 50 -0.80 7.41 11.52
C GLU A 50 -1.24 7.34 10.05
N GLU A 51 -1.97 8.34 9.56
CA GLU A 51 -2.42 8.49 8.17
C GLU A 51 -2.28 9.96 7.75
N THR A 52 -1.90 10.23 6.50
CA THR A 52 -1.78 11.59 5.94
C THR A 52 -2.63 11.76 4.69
N ASP A 53 -2.97 13.01 4.34
CA ASP A 53 -3.72 13.34 3.12
C ASP A 53 -3.04 12.77 1.86
N LYS A 54 -1.69 12.84 1.79
CA LYS A 54 -0.94 12.26 0.66
C LYS A 54 -1.13 10.73 0.59
N SER A 55 -1.14 10.04 1.73
CA SER A 55 -1.36 8.59 1.77
C SER A 55 -2.77 8.19 1.34
N VAL A 56 -3.78 9.00 1.67
CA VAL A 56 -5.17 8.82 1.22
C VAL A 56 -5.28 9.00 -0.30
N LEU A 57 -4.61 10.02 -0.86
CA LEU A 57 -4.57 10.24 -2.31
C LEU A 57 -3.92 9.07 -3.05
N TRP A 58 -2.81 8.54 -2.53
CA TRP A 58 -2.16 7.36 -3.10
C TRP A 58 -3.05 6.12 -3.03
N LEU A 59 -3.72 5.86 -1.90
CA LEU A 59 -4.67 4.75 -1.78
C LEU A 59 -5.80 4.86 -2.82
N ALA A 60 -6.41 6.05 -2.96
CA ALA A 60 -7.48 6.29 -3.91
C ALA A 60 -7.02 6.09 -5.36
N ALA A 61 -5.81 6.54 -5.71
CA ALA A 61 -5.23 6.35 -7.03
C ALA A 61 -4.98 4.87 -7.35
N LEU A 62 -4.41 4.12 -6.39
CA LEU A 62 -4.19 2.68 -6.53
C LEU A 62 -5.51 1.92 -6.73
N GLN A 63 -6.54 2.23 -5.93
CA GLN A 63 -7.86 1.63 -6.05
C GLN A 63 -8.52 1.94 -7.39
N LYS A 64 -8.48 3.21 -7.81
CA LYS A 64 -9.04 3.65 -9.10
C LYS A 64 -8.40 2.89 -10.26
N GLN A 65 -7.08 2.81 -10.26
CA GLN A 65 -6.34 2.18 -11.34
C GLN A 65 -6.55 0.66 -11.36
N LEU A 66 -6.51 0.01 -10.20
CA LEU A 66 -6.77 -1.44 -10.11
C LEU A 66 -8.20 -1.78 -10.54
N GLY A 67 -9.17 -0.91 -10.26
CA GLY A 67 -10.55 -1.03 -10.72
C GLY A 67 -10.73 -1.00 -12.25
N THR A 68 -9.74 -0.51 -13.00
CA THR A 68 -9.77 -0.55 -14.48
C THR A 68 -9.39 -1.92 -15.05
N VAL A 69 -8.67 -2.75 -14.28
CA VAL A 69 -8.15 -4.06 -14.74
C VAL A 69 -8.82 -5.25 -14.05
N GLY A 70 -9.60 -5.02 -12.99
CA GLY A 70 -10.40 -6.09 -12.38
C GLY A 70 -11.13 -5.67 -11.11
N GLN A 71 -11.89 -6.61 -10.54
CA GLN A 71 -12.58 -6.42 -9.28
C GLN A 71 -11.72 -6.92 -8.12
N TYR A 72 -11.25 -5.99 -7.31
CA TYR A 72 -10.41 -6.26 -6.15
C TYR A 72 -11.01 -5.67 -4.89
N ALA A 73 -10.87 -6.40 -3.78
CA ALA A 73 -11.12 -5.91 -2.43
C ALA A 73 -9.79 -5.47 -1.79
N THR A 74 -9.83 -4.40 -0.99
CA THR A 74 -8.69 -4.01 -0.15
C THR A 74 -8.69 -4.87 1.11
N LEU A 75 -7.65 -5.68 1.31
CA LEU A 75 -7.48 -6.53 2.49
C LEU A 75 -6.97 -5.75 3.70
N GLY A 76 -6.12 -4.77 3.46
CA GLY A 76 -5.65 -3.88 4.51
C GLY A 76 -4.73 -2.80 3.98
N VAL A 77 -4.68 -1.72 4.76
CA VAL A 77 -3.85 -0.55 4.53
C VAL A 77 -3.06 -0.31 5.80
N VAL A 78 -1.73 -0.26 5.70
CA VAL A 78 -0.82 -0.08 6.85
C VAL A 78 0.11 1.07 6.54
N HIS A 79 0.24 1.99 7.48
CA HIS A 79 0.96 3.23 7.30
C HIS A 79 2.01 3.42 8.40
N LEU A 80 3.12 4.06 8.05
CA LEU A 80 4.08 4.60 9.01
C LEU A 80 4.80 5.79 8.40
N VAL A 81 4.40 7.02 8.75
CA VAL A 81 4.95 8.25 8.17
C VAL A 81 4.89 8.16 6.64
N GLY A 82 6.02 8.11 5.94
CA GLY A 82 6.08 7.99 4.49
C GLY A 82 5.97 6.55 3.96
N LEU A 83 5.80 5.55 4.81
CA LEU A 83 5.56 4.16 4.39
C LEU A 83 4.07 3.90 4.24
N LEU A 84 3.69 3.29 3.12
CA LEU A 84 2.32 2.82 2.84
C LEU A 84 2.38 1.39 2.32
N LEU A 85 1.69 0.46 2.96
CA LEU A 85 1.45 -0.89 2.44
C LEU A 85 -0.04 -1.07 2.19
N VAL A 86 -0.41 -1.37 0.95
CA VAL A 86 -1.78 -1.74 0.58
C VAL A 86 -1.77 -3.14 0.00
N VAL A 87 -2.63 -4.02 0.54
CA VAL A 87 -2.81 -5.37 0.00
C VAL A 87 -4.20 -5.49 -0.57
N PHE A 88 -4.28 -5.88 -1.83
CA PHE A 88 -5.50 -6.16 -2.56
C PHE A 88 -5.62 -7.66 -2.86
N VAL A 89 -6.86 -8.12 -2.99
CA VAL A 89 -7.19 -9.48 -3.43
C VAL A 89 -8.32 -9.41 -4.43
N LYS A 90 -8.34 -10.28 -5.44
CA LYS A 90 -9.52 -10.41 -6.30
C LYS A 90 -10.75 -10.74 -5.45
N SER A 91 -11.88 -10.11 -5.79
CA SER A 91 -13.12 -10.24 -5.02
C SER A 91 -13.59 -11.68 -4.86
N GLU A 92 -13.31 -12.56 -5.83
CA GLU A 92 -13.65 -13.99 -5.76
C GLU A 92 -12.89 -14.75 -4.66
N HIS A 93 -11.68 -14.31 -4.30
CA HIS A 93 -10.87 -14.94 -3.25
C HIS A 93 -11.08 -14.31 -1.87
N GLN A 94 -11.67 -13.11 -1.79
CA GLN A 94 -11.93 -12.41 -0.53
C GLN A 94 -12.66 -13.28 0.52
N PRO A 95 -13.68 -14.10 0.17
CA PRO A 95 -14.35 -14.97 1.12
C PRO A 95 -13.47 -16.05 1.73
N HIS A 96 -12.23 -16.25 1.26
CA HIS A 96 -11.29 -17.23 1.81
C HIS A 96 -10.20 -16.61 2.70
N VAL A 97 -10.05 -15.28 2.68
CA VAL A 97 -9.04 -14.58 3.48
C VAL A 97 -9.52 -14.41 4.92
N ARG A 98 -8.69 -14.82 5.90
CA ARG A 98 -9.02 -14.79 7.34
C ARG A 98 -7.82 -14.37 8.16
N HIS A 99 -8.08 -13.89 9.38
CA HIS A 99 -7.05 -13.55 10.37
C HIS A 99 -6.05 -12.47 9.95
N VAL A 100 -6.48 -11.52 9.11
CA VAL A 100 -5.66 -10.38 8.69
C VAL A 100 -5.17 -9.58 9.91
N ARG A 101 -3.85 -9.43 10.04
CA ARG A 101 -3.23 -8.61 11.09
C ARG A 101 -2.18 -7.69 10.51
N GLN A 102 -2.06 -6.52 11.12
CA GLN A 102 -1.11 -5.49 10.73
C GLN A 102 -0.02 -5.35 11.79
N CYS A 103 1.19 -4.97 11.38
CA CYS A 103 2.27 -4.62 12.29
C CYS A 103 3.05 -3.41 11.77
N ILE A 104 3.58 -2.63 12.70
CA ILE A 104 4.34 -1.42 12.45
C ILE A 104 5.56 -1.42 13.37
N VAL A 105 6.74 -1.16 12.83
CA VAL A 105 7.99 -1.05 13.59
C VAL A 105 8.65 0.27 13.23
N ARG A 106 8.89 1.12 14.23
CA ARG A 106 9.57 2.41 14.09
C ARG A 106 11.06 2.23 14.36
N CYS A 107 11.91 2.64 13.41
CA CYS A 107 13.36 2.49 13.47
C CYS A 107 14.11 3.81 13.23
N GLY A 108 13.40 4.93 13.16
CA GLY A 108 13.99 6.24 12.92
C GLY A 108 14.74 6.81 14.11
N THR A 109 15.31 7.99 13.91
CA THR A 109 16.10 8.70 14.93
C THR A 109 15.27 8.84 16.21
N ALA A 110 15.84 8.46 17.37
CA ALA A 110 15.14 8.50 18.65
C ALA A 110 13.80 7.73 18.69
N GLY A 111 13.60 6.73 17.83
CA GLY A 111 12.36 5.95 17.74
C GLY A 111 11.26 6.62 16.89
N MET A 112 11.58 7.70 16.17
CA MET A 112 10.66 8.35 15.24
C MET A 112 10.30 7.43 14.08
N GLY A 113 9.14 7.69 13.45
CA GLY A 113 8.62 6.87 12.35
C GLY A 113 9.24 7.15 10.98
N ASN A 114 10.19 8.08 10.84
CA ASN A 114 10.75 8.48 9.53
C ASN A 114 11.51 7.35 8.80
N LYS A 115 11.83 6.28 9.52
CA LYS A 115 12.31 4.98 9.00
C LYS A 115 11.69 3.86 9.83
N GLY A 116 11.57 2.68 9.26
CA GLY A 116 10.91 1.55 9.90
C GLY A 116 10.44 0.51 8.91
N GLY A 117 9.40 -0.21 9.29
CA GLY A 117 8.71 -1.17 8.45
C GLY A 117 7.25 -1.33 8.82
N VAL A 118 6.45 -1.70 7.85
CA VAL A 118 5.03 -2.06 7.99
C VAL A 118 4.82 -3.46 7.44
N GLY A 119 3.83 -4.18 7.96
CA GLY A 119 3.56 -5.55 7.54
C GLY A 119 2.09 -5.93 7.68
N LEU A 120 1.68 -6.91 6.88
CA LEU A 120 0.36 -7.52 6.89
C LEU A 120 0.52 -9.04 6.79
N ARG A 121 -0.21 -9.81 7.61
CA ARG A 121 -0.21 -11.28 7.63
C ARG A 121 -1.60 -11.86 7.78
#